data_AF-A0A9X8H8N7-F1
#
_entry.id   AF-A0A9X8H8N7-F1
#
_cell.length_a   1.000
_cell.length_b   1.000
_cell.length_c   1.000
_cell.angle_alpha   90.00
_cell.angle_beta   90.00
_cell.angle_gamma   90.00
#
_symmetry.space_group_name_H-M   'P 1'
#
loop_
_entity.id
_entity.type
_entity.pdbx_description
1 polymer ?
#
loop_
_entity_poly.entity_id
_entity_poly.type
_entity_poly.pdbx_seq_one_letter_code
_entity_poly.pdbx_strand_id
1 'polypeptide(L)'
;MLPRLEMSSPARAKGGGFGKDRHRRHRTTRLDYRMEQAGLFASEGIPNPEDDSTHHHSLIPREFYVVERSILPKGPSNQYASTFNGNMWETVVFPSLEPHTRAEVLHLKDALAKMEASLKQRASSHSDGDDKELTDPSVTYSAAYCSMEWEIYSLCFSELIRQLTFVCRDQSTLLRTIQGRLHDV
;
A
#
# COMPACT_ATOMS: atom_id res chain seq x y z
N MET A 1 -11.66 10.44 -30.86
CA MET A 1 -12.67 9.37 -30.68
C MET A 1 -11.93 8.04 -30.62
N LEU A 2 -12.07 7.28 -29.53
CA LEU A 2 -11.47 5.95 -29.42
C LEU A 2 -12.39 4.90 -30.07
N PRO A 3 -11.86 3.90 -30.80
CA PRO A 3 -12.70 2.88 -31.42
C PRO A 3 -13.26 1.92 -30.37
N ARG A 4 -14.55 1.64 -30.49
CA ARG A 4 -15.31 0.71 -29.64
C ARG A 4 -15.04 -0.73 -30.09
N LEU A 5 -14.53 -1.57 -29.20
CA LEU A 5 -14.41 -3.02 -29.41
C LEU A 5 -15.80 -3.67 -29.31
N GLU A 6 -16.30 -4.18 -30.43
CA GLU A 6 -17.49 -5.02 -30.51
C GLU A 6 -17.14 -6.44 -30.00
N MET A 7 -17.85 -6.91 -28.97
CA MET A 7 -17.72 -8.27 -28.46
C MET A 7 -18.86 -9.12 -29.04
N SER A 8 -18.52 -10.20 -29.76
CA SER A 8 -19.51 -11.15 -30.29
C SER A 8 -20.28 -11.84 -29.17
N SER A 9 -21.61 -11.83 -29.31
CA SER A 9 -22.56 -12.48 -28.40
C SER A 9 -22.51 -14.01 -28.54
N PRO A 10 -22.48 -14.81 -27.46
CA PRO A 10 -22.50 -16.26 -27.59
C PRO A 10 -23.90 -16.77 -27.97
N ALA A 11 -23.92 -17.68 -28.93
CA ALA A 11 -25.12 -18.30 -29.48
C ALA A 11 -25.94 -19.08 -28.43
N ARG A 12 -27.26 -18.92 -28.49
CA ARG A 12 -28.26 -19.62 -27.67
C ARG A 12 -28.38 -21.08 -28.13
N ALA A 13 -27.86 -22.02 -27.34
CA ALA A 13 -28.07 -23.45 -27.57
C ALA A 13 -29.54 -23.86 -27.29
N LYS A 14 -30.12 -24.59 -28.24
CA LYS A 14 -31.46 -25.19 -28.19
C LYS A 14 -31.50 -26.35 -27.19
N GLY A 15 -32.63 -26.46 -26.49
CA GLY A 15 -32.90 -27.54 -25.54
C GLY A 15 -33.18 -28.89 -26.21
N GLY A 16 -32.88 -29.95 -25.46
CA GLY A 16 -33.30 -31.31 -25.75
C GLY A 16 -32.96 -32.25 -24.59
N GLY A 17 -33.93 -33.09 -24.21
CA GLY A 17 -33.68 -34.40 -23.60
C GLY A 17 -33.80 -34.50 -22.09
N PHE A 18 -34.95 -35.02 -21.63
CA PHE A 18 -35.10 -35.62 -20.30
C PHE A 18 -34.31 -36.93 -20.23
N GLY A 19 -33.40 -37.03 -19.26
CA GLY A 19 -32.72 -38.28 -18.87
C GLY A 19 -32.57 -38.30 -17.35
N LYS A 20 -33.22 -39.29 -16.71
CA LYS A 20 -33.09 -39.56 -15.27
C LYS A 20 -31.72 -40.18 -15.02
N ASP A 21 -30.86 -39.50 -14.27
CA ASP A 21 -29.76 -40.16 -13.57
C ASP A 21 -29.52 -39.54 -12.20
N ARG A 22 -29.57 -40.40 -11.17
CA ARG A 22 -29.28 -40.07 -9.79
C ARG A 22 -27.77 -40.03 -9.62
N HIS A 23 -27.19 -38.84 -9.54
CA HIS A 23 -25.85 -38.68 -8.97
C HIS A 23 -25.80 -37.57 -7.92
N ARG A 24 -25.56 -38.03 -6.69
CA ARG A 24 -24.87 -37.41 -5.56
C ARG A 24 -24.41 -35.96 -5.82
N ARG A 25 -25.12 -34.99 -5.23
CA ARG A 25 -24.70 -33.59 -5.17
C ARG A 25 -23.39 -33.50 -4.35
N HIS A 26 -22.25 -33.46 -5.02
CA HIS A 26 -21.06 -32.86 -4.43
C HIS A 26 -21.22 -31.35 -4.51
N ARG A 27 -21.43 -30.75 -3.34
CA ARG A 27 -21.40 -29.30 -3.15
C ARG A 27 -19.95 -28.87 -3.27
N THR A 28 -19.49 -28.52 -4.46
CA THR A 28 -18.22 -27.82 -4.65
C THR A 28 -18.28 -26.54 -3.84
N THR A 29 -17.35 -26.42 -2.90
CA THR A 29 -17.28 -25.23 -2.05
C THR A 29 -16.43 -24.20 -2.77
N ARG A 30 -16.69 -22.92 -2.51
CA ARG A 30 -15.96 -21.77 -3.07
C ARG A 30 -14.44 -21.80 -2.78
N LEU A 31 -13.98 -22.74 -1.96
CA LEU A 31 -12.58 -23.03 -1.68
C LEU A 31 -11.89 -23.75 -2.84
N ASP A 32 -12.59 -24.60 -3.59
CA ASP A 32 -11.99 -25.42 -4.65
C ASP A 32 -11.52 -24.54 -5.83
N TYR A 33 -12.28 -23.50 -6.16
CA TYR A 33 -11.89 -22.52 -7.20
C TYR A 33 -10.67 -21.68 -6.79
N ARG A 34 -10.45 -21.47 -5.47
CA ARG A 34 -9.31 -20.71 -4.96
C ARG A 34 -8.02 -21.53 -4.98
N MET A 35 -8.12 -22.85 -4.82
CA MET A 35 -6.95 -23.75 -4.92
C MET A 35 -6.53 -23.99 -6.37
N GLU A 36 -7.46 -24.12 -7.33
CA GLU A 36 -7.07 -24.29 -8.74
C GLU A 36 -6.44 -23.02 -9.34
N GLN A 37 -6.85 -21.82 -8.94
CA GLN A 37 -6.15 -20.59 -9.35
C GLN A 37 -4.77 -20.42 -8.71
N ALA A 38 -4.52 -21.02 -7.55
CA ALA A 38 -3.20 -21.01 -6.92
C ALA A 38 -2.23 -22.01 -7.57
N GLY A 39 -2.75 -23.05 -8.22
CA GLY A 39 -1.95 -24.13 -8.82
C GLY A 39 -1.45 -23.87 -10.25
N LEU A 40 -2.00 -22.88 -10.98
CA LEU A 40 -1.64 -22.62 -12.38
C LEU A 40 -0.57 -21.53 -12.60
N PHE A 41 -0.12 -20.84 -11.54
CA PHE A 41 0.99 -19.87 -11.63
C PHE A 41 2.34 -20.44 -11.17
N ALA A 42 2.38 -21.73 -10.81
CA ALA A 42 3.63 -22.43 -10.53
C ALA A 42 4.19 -23.03 -11.83
N SER A 43 4.66 -22.18 -12.75
CA SER A 43 5.50 -22.62 -13.86
C SER A 43 6.64 -21.64 -14.04
N GLU A 44 7.83 -22.14 -13.68
CA GLU A 44 9.16 -21.66 -14.08
C GLU A 44 9.62 -20.32 -13.51
N GLY A 45 10.21 -20.40 -12.31
CA GLY A 45 11.05 -19.37 -11.75
C GLY A 45 12.33 -19.19 -12.55
N ILE A 46 12.42 -18.08 -13.27
CA ILE A 46 13.69 -17.40 -13.50
C ILE A 46 13.95 -16.58 -12.22
N PRO A 47 15.05 -16.79 -11.48
CA PRO A 47 15.41 -15.89 -10.40
C PRO A 47 15.71 -14.53 -11.04
N ASN A 48 14.85 -13.54 -10.78
CA ASN A 48 15.10 -12.18 -11.21
C ASN A 48 16.29 -11.66 -10.38
N PRO A 49 17.44 -11.28 -11.00
CA PRO A 49 18.61 -10.82 -10.27
C PRO A 49 18.41 -9.47 -9.56
N GLU A 50 17.23 -8.87 -9.69
CA GLU A 50 16.80 -7.67 -8.95
C GLU A 50 15.87 -8.01 -7.79
N ASP A 51 16.19 -9.06 -7.02
CA ASP A 51 15.70 -9.16 -5.65
C ASP A 51 16.47 -8.13 -4.81
N ASP A 52 16.16 -6.86 -5.08
CA ASP A 52 16.77 -5.72 -4.45
C ASP A 52 16.25 -5.65 -3.01
N SER A 53 16.92 -6.41 -2.17
CA SER A 53 16.72 -6.51 -0.72
C SER A 53 16.63 -5.16 0.00
N THR A 54 17.03 -4.05 -0.63
CA THR A 54 16.90 -2.69 -0.09
C THR A 54 15.46 -2.15 -0.11
N HIS A 55 14.59 -2.66 -0.99
CA HIS A 55 13.26 -2.09 -1.27
C HIS A 55 12.14 -2.55 -0.33
N HIS A 56 12.44 -3.43 0.63
CA HIS A 56 11.45 -3.91 1.60
C HIS A 56 11.29 -3.00 2.82
N HIS A 57 12.22 -2.06 3.02
CA HIS A 57 12.18 -1.14 4.15
C HIS A 57 11.32 0.09 3.85
N SER A 58 10.47 0.44 4.80
CA SER A 58 9.64 1.65 4.71
C SER A 58 10.49 2.91 4.84
N LEU A 59 10.19 3.91 4.00
CA LEU A 59 10.81 5.24 4.06
C LEU A 59 10.10 6.19 5.03
N ILE A 60 9.01 5.74 5.67
CA ILE A 60 8.30 6.56 6.63
C ILE A 60 9.26 6.92 7.80
N PRO A 61 9.33 8.19 8.22
CA PRO A 61 10.14 8.58 9.36
C PRO A 61 9.64 7.95 10.67
N ARG A 62 10.57 7.62 11.58
CA ARG A 62 10.28 6.85 12.80
C ARG A 62 9.32 7.55 13.75
N GLU A 63 9.29 8.87 13.75
CA GLU A 63 8.37 9.69 14.54
C GLU A 63 6.89 9.48 14.15
N PHE A 64 6.62 8.96 12.95
CA PHE A 64 5.27 8.62 12.48
C PHE A 64 4.92 7.14 12.64
N TYR A 65 5.80 6.34 13.25
CA TYR A 65 5.53 4.92 13.47
C TYR A 65 4.41 4.73 14.49
N VAL A 66 3.63 3.69 14.28
CA VAL A 66 2.66 3.22 15.27
C VAL A 66 3.30 2.04 16.00
N VAL A 67 3.66 2.28 17.26
CA VAL A 67 4.28 1.27 18.13
C VAL A 67 3.29 0.88 19.22
N GLU A 68 3.06 -0.41 19.37
CA GLU A 68 2.24 -0.98 20.42
C GLU A 68 3.13 -1.63 21.49
N ARG A 69 2.77 -1.44 22.76
CA ARG A 69 3.47 -2.04 23.89
C ARG A 69 2.61 -3.12 24.53
N SER A 70 3.18 -4.30 24.71
CA SER A 70 2.46 -5.47 25.23
C SER A 70 3.38 -6.35 26.06
N ILE A 71 2.80 -7.16 26.95
CA ILE A 71 3.53 -8.21 27.70
C ILE A 71 3.97 -9.37 26.80
N LEU A 72 3.35 -9.52 25.62
CA LEU A 72 3.65 -10.54 24.61
C LEU A 72 3.81 -9.90 23.24
N PRO A 73 4.68 -10.43 22.36
CA PRO A 73 4.79 -9.94 20.98
C PRO A 73 3.48 -10.18 20.22
N LYS A 74 3.15 -9.27 19.30
CA LYS A 74 1.88 -9.30 18.59
C LYS A 74 1.94 -10.16 17.33
N GLY A 75 0.91 -11.00 17.12
CA GLY A 75 0.57 -11.62 15.83
C GLY A 75 1.65 -12.53 15.23
N PRO A 76 1.48 -13.05 14.00
CA PRO A 76 2.49 -13.88 13.37
C PRO A 76 3.76 -13.05 13.16
N SER A 77 4.93 -13.63 13.48
CA SER A 77 6.22 -12.93 13.57
C SER A 77 6.69 -12.31 12.25
N ASN A 78 6.13 -12.71 11.12
CA ASN A 78 6.46 -12.17 9.80
C ASN A 78 5.77 -10.84 9.51
N GLN A 79 4.66 -10.51 10.18
CA GLN A 79 3.91 -9.27 9.93
C GLN A 79 4.55 -8.07 10.63
N TYR A 80 5.01 -8.22 11.87
CA TYR A 80 5.43 -7.11 12.72
C TYR A 80 6.82 -7.31 13.31
N ALA A 81 7.61 -6.24 13.34
CA ALA A 81 8.88 -6.21 14.04
C ALA A 81 8.64 -5.96 15.54
N SER A 82 9.08 -6.88 16.40
CA SER A 82 8.94 -6.78 17.85
C SER A 82 10.30 -6.80 18.53
N THR A 83 10.52 -5.88 19.48
CA THR A 83 11.75 -5.80 20.27
C THR A 83 11.41 -5.77 21.76
N PHE A 84 12.12 -6.55 22.57
CA PHE A 84 11.94 -6.55 24.01
C PHE A 84 12.81 -5.47 24.66
N ASN A 85 12.22 -4.56 25.42
CA ASN A 85 12.92 -3.42 26.03
C ASN A 85 13.33 -3.67 27.51
N GLY A 86 13.18 -4.90 28.01
CA GLY A 86 13.46 -5.29 29.39
C GLY A 86 12.22 -5.45 30.28
N ASN A 87 11.10 -4.79 29.97
CA ASN A 87 9.84 -4.96 30.71
C ASN A 87 8.65 -5.35 29.82
N MET A 88 8.63 -4.89 28.58
CA MET A 88 7.54 -5.07 27.64
C MET A 88 8.09 -5.29 26.23
N TRP A 89 7.29 -5.90 25.39
CA TRP A 89 7.52 -5.95 23.95
C TRP A 89 7.02 -4.67 23.31
N GLU A 90 7.88 -4.01 22.55
CA GLU A 90 7.52 -2.93 21.65
C GLU A 90 7.37 -3.52 20.25
N THR A 91 6.18 -3.41 19.67
CA THR A 91 5.87 -3.94 18.35
C THR A 91 5.56 -2.80 17.39
N VAL A 92 6.30 -2.70 16.30
CA VAL A 92 6.01 -1.75 15.22
C VAL A 92 4.84 -2.29 14.41
N VAL A 93 3.68 -1.67 14.58
CA VAL A 93 2.43 -2.00 13.88
C VAL A 93 2.35 -1.31 12.52
N PHE A 94 2.89 -0.09 12.42
CA PHE A 94 3.07 0.62 11.17
C PHE A 94 4.42 1.36 11.18
N PRO A 95 5.19 1.30 10.09
CA PRO A 95 4.99 0.46 8.91
C PRO A 95 5.26 -1.02 9.23
N SER A 96 4.37 -1.93 8.81
CA SER A 96 4.58 -3.36 9.04
C SER A 96 5.53 -3.98 8.00
N LEU A 97 6.03 -5.18 8.29
CA LEU A 97 6.93 -5.92 7.40
C LEU A 97 6.20 -6.42 6.15
N GLU A 98 4.94 -6.85 6.30
CA GLU A 98 4.05 -7.30 5.22
C GLU A 98 2.81 -6.41 5.11
N PRO A 99 2.93 -5.21 4.53
CA PRO A 99 1.87 -4.20 4.54
C PRO A 99 0.77 -4.45 3.51
N HIS A 100 -0.16 -5.37 3.81
CA HIS A 100 -1.26 -5.73 2.91
C HIS A 100 -2.66 -5.45 3.49
N THR A 101 -2.74 -4.77 4.63
CA THR A 101 -4.01 -4.57 5.35
C THR A 101 -4.56 -3.16 5.16
N ARG A 102 -5.88 -3.00 5.32
CA ARG A 102 -6.53 -1.68 5.36
C ARG A 102 -5.95 -0.78 6.46
N ALA A 103 -5.48 -1.35 7.56
CA ALA A 103 -4.91 -0.58 8.66
C ALA A 103 -3.63 0.17 8.24
N GLU A 104 -2.80 -0.42 7.37
CA GLU A 104 -1.60 0.24 6.82
C GLU A 104 -1.95 1.53 6.08
N VAL A 105 -2.97 1.48 5.22
CA VAL A 105 -3.42 2.65 4.44
C VAL A 105 -3.95 3.74 5.38
N LEU A 106 -4.67 3.35 6.43
CA LEU A 106 -5.18 4.31 7.42
C LEU A 106 -4.05 4.95 8.23
N HIS A 107 -3.07 4.17 8.67
CA HIS A 107 -1.91 4.69 9.38
C HIS A 107 -1.04 5.58 8.48
N LEU A 108 -0.89 5.23 7.19
CA LEU A 108 -0.22 6.08 6.22
C LEU A 108 -0.95 7.40 6.01
N LYS A 109 -2.29 7.37 5.93
CA LYS A 109 -3.12 8.59 5.87
C LYS A 109 -2.91 9.48 7.09
N ASP A 110 -2.88 8.89 8.29
CA ASP A 110 -2.64 9.63 9.52
C ASP A 110 -1.21 10.20 9.58
N ALA A 111 -0.22 9.44 9.11
CA ALA A 111 1.16 9.90 8.99
C ALA A 111 1.29 11.07 8.01
N LEU A 112 0.64 10.99 6.85
CA LEU A 112 0.56 12.08 5.87
C LEU A 112 0.01 13.36 6.51
N ALA A 113 -1.14 13.27 7.18
CA ALA A 113 -1.76 14.42 7.83
C ALA A 113 -0.84 15.06 8.89
N LYS A 114 -0.10 14.24 9.65
CA LYS A 114 0.89 14.73 10.63
C LYS A 114 2.09 15.41 9.96
N MET A 115 2.62 14.82 8.88
CA MET A 115 3.73 15.41 8.11
C MET A 115 3.32 16.76 7.51
N GLU A 116 2.14 16.86 6.91
CA GLU A 116 1.59 18.12 6.38
C GLU A 116 1.41 19.17 7.49
N ALA A 117 0.89 18.77 8.66
CA ALA A 117 0.73 19.67 9.79
C ALA A 117 2.08 20.20 10.30
N SER A 118 3.10 19.33 10.41
CA SER A 118 4.46 19.73 10.79
C SER A 118 5.11 20.66 9.77
N LEU A 119 4.86 20.44 8.46
CA LEU A 119 5.34 21.34 7.40
C LEU A 119 4.72 22.73 7.54
N LYS A 120 3.40 22.81 7.73
CA LYS A 120 2.68 24.08 7.92
C LYS A 120 3.15 24.84 9.16
N GLN A 121 3.37 24.13 10.27
CA GLN A 121 3.93 24.72 11.49
C GLN A 121 5.31 25.34 11.24
N ARG A 122 6.20 24.63 10.53
CA ARG A 122 7.53 25.12 10.18
C ARG A 122 7.48 26.34 9.27
N ALA A 123 6.55 26.37 8.32
CA ALA A 123 6.33 27.52 7.44
C ALA A 123 5.85 28.75 8.22
N SER A 124 4.96 28.56 9.21
CA SER A 124 4.44 29.64 10.05
C SER A 124 5.44 30.21 11.07
N SER A 125 6.43 29.42 11.51
CA SER A 125 7.47 29.89 12.44
C SER A 125 8.56 30.75 11.78
N HIS A 126 8.59 30.83 10.45
CA HIS A 126 9.56 31.64 9.71
C HIS A 126 9.01 33.01 9.28
N SER A 127 7.73 33.32 9.55
CA SER A 127 7.21 34.68 9.40
C SER A 127 7.51 35.49 10.65
N ASP A 128 8.77 35.93 10.80
CA ASP A 128 9.14 37.03 11.71
C ASP A 128 8.57 38.34 11.13
N GLY A 129 7.28 38.54 11.32
CA GLY A 129 6.57 39.76 11.01
C GLY A 129 5.59 40.02 12.14
N ASP A 130 5.97 40.94 13.02
CA ASP A 130 5.19 41.47 14.13
C ASP A 130 3.89 42.10 13.60
N ASP A 131 2.87 41.29 13.33
CA ASP A 131 1.49 41.77 13.32
C ASP A 131 0.50 40.68 13.71
N LYS A 132 -0.15 40.96 14.82
CA LYS A 132 -1.06 40.07 15.55
C LYS A 132 -2.45 40.22 14.97
N GLU A 133 -2.70 39.67 13.78
CA GLU A 133 -4.05 39.62 13.21
C GLU A 133 -4.48 38.19 12.92
N LEU A 134 -5.70 37.88 13.36
CA LEU A 134 -6.38 36.57 13.39
C LEU A 134 -6.72 36.06 11.97
N THR A 135 -5.71 35.98 11.11
CA THR A 135 -5.85 35.53 9.73
C THR A 135 -5.32 34.10 9.60
N ASP A 136 -6.13 33.26 8.96
CA ASP A 136 -5.82 31.90 8.54
C ASP A 136 -4.35 31.83 8.05
N PRO A 137 -3.50 30.89 8.51
CA PRO A 137 -2.10 30.86 8.11
C PRO A 137 -1.99 30.73 6.59
N SER A 138 -1.84 31.88 5.93
CA SER A 138 -1.69 31.97 4.48
C SER A 138 -0.32 31.39 4.17
N VAL A 139 -0.28 30.09 3.88
CA VAL A 139 0.93 29.42 3.43
C VAL A 139 1.37 30.09 2.15
N THR A 140 2.49 30.82 2.21
CA THR A 140 3.15 31.32 1.01
C THR A 140 3.77 30.12 0.29
N TYR A 141 3.17 29.74 -0.83
CA TYR A 141 3.71 28.71 -1.72
C TYR A 141 5.02 29.20 -2.34
N SER A 142 6.12 28.97 -1.63
CA SER A 142 7.48 29.17 -2.11
C SER A 142 8.00 27.89 -2.77
N ALA A 143 9.02 28.02 -3.62
CA ALA A 143 9.68 26.85 -4.22
C ALA A 143 10.21 25.87 -3.15
N ALA A 144 10.71 26.39 -2.03
CA ALA A 144 11.16 25.58 -0.89
C ALA A 144 10.01 24.83 -0.21
N TYR A 145 8.86 25.49 -0.01
CA TYR A 145 7.66 24.84 0.52
C TYR A 145 7.18 23.72 -0.40
N CYS A 146 7.05 24.00 -1.71
CA CYS A 146 6.64 23.01 -2.70
C CYS A 146 7.59 21.81 -2.73
N SER A 147 8.90 22.04 -2.56
CA SER A 147 9.90 20.96 -2.51
C SER A 147 9.70 20.06 -1.29
N MET A 148 9.49 20.64 -0.10
CA MET A 148 9.22 19.88 1.13
C MET A 148 7.88 19.14 1.05
N GLU A 149 6.85 19.76 0.48
CA GLU A 149 5.54 19.13 0.26
C GLU A 149 5.65 17.95 -0.71
N TRP A 150 6.39 18.13 -1.81
CA TRP A 150 6.69 17.07 -2.76
C TRP A 150 7.42 15.88 -2.12
N GLU A 151 8.41 16.14 -1.25
CA GLU A 151 9.11 15.09 -0.50
C GLU A 151 8.15 14.25 0.34
N ILE A 152 7.20 14.90 1.05
CA ILE A 152 6.18 14.21 1.84
C ILE A 152 5.33 13.29 0.95
N TYR A 153 4.87 13.79 -0.20
CA TYR A 153 4.07 13.00 -1.12
C TYR A 153 4.85 11.87 -1.77
N SER A 154 6.12 12.09 -2.11
CA SER A 154 7.01 11.05 -2.63
C SER A 154 7.23 9.93 -1.61
N LEU A 155 7.40 10.26 -0.33
CA LEU A 155 7.51 9.27 0.76
C LEU A 155 6.23 8.43 0.86
N CYS A 156 5.06 9.07 0.87
CA CYS A 156 3.79 8.35 0.93
C CYS A 156 3.54 7.49 -0.31
N PHE A 157 3.91 7.97 -1.51
CA PHE A 157 3.77 7.22 -2.75
C PHE A 157 4.67 5.98 -2.77
N SER A 158 5.92 6.12 -2.30
CA SER A 158 6.85 5.01 -2.13
C SER A 158 6.28 3.93 -1.19
N GLU A 159 5.64 4.35 -0.09
CA GLU A 159 5.01 3.45 0.86
C GLU A 159 3.77 2.74 0.29
N LEU A 160 2.97 3.42 -0.55
CA LEU A 160 1.87 2.79 -1.29
C LEU A 160 2.36 1.75 -2.30
N ILE A 161 3.47 2.01 -2.99
CA ILE A 161 4.10 1.03 -3.90
C ILE A 161 4.58 -0.19 -3.10
N ARG A 162 5.18 0.03 -1.92
CA ARG A 162 5.58 -1.04 -1.00
C ARG A 162 4.39 -1.90 -0.58
N GLN A 163 3.28 -1.28 -0.19
CA GLN A 163 2.01 -1.95 0.10
C GLN A 163 1.50 -2.80 -1.08
N LEU A 164 1.49 -2.21 -2.28
CA LEU A 164 0.98 -2.87 -3.46
C LEU A 164 1.84 -4.07 -3.90
N THR A 165 3.12 -4.11 -3.53
CA THR A 165 3.99 -5.27 -3.80
C THR A 165 3.41 -6.57 -3.21
N PHE A 166 2.71 -6.49 -2.07
CA PHE A 166 2.08 -7.64 -1.41
C PHE A 166 0.68 -7.99 -1.93
N VAL A 167 0.11 -7.14 -2.80
CA VAL A 167 -1.23 -7.33 -3.38
C VAL A 167 -1.15 -7.66 -4.87
N CYS A 168 -0.38 -6.88 -5.63
CA CYS A 168 -0.17 -7.05 -7.07
C CYS A 168 1.22 -6.51 -7.48
N ARG A 169 2.20 -7.43 -7.59
CA ARG A 169 3.59 -7.10 -7.93
C ARG A 169 3.71 -6.34 -9.25
N ASP A 170 3.01 -6.75 -10.30
CA ASP A 170 3.08 -6.11 -11.62
C ASP A 170 2.62 -4.63 -11.58
N GLN A 171 1.56 -4.35 -10.82
CA GLN A 171 1.13 -2.96 -10.63
C GLN A 171 2.16 -2.16 -9.83
N SER A 172 2.78 -2.76 -8.80
CA SER A 172 3.85 -2.10 -8.03
C SER A 172 5.06 -1.78 -8.90
N THR A 173 5.47 -2.68 -9.79
CA THR A 173 6.57 -2.48 -10.74
C THR A 173 6.27 -1.37 -11.74
N LEU A 174 5.04 -1.33 -12.26
CA LEU A 174 4.59 -0.24 -13.13
C LEU A 174 4.62 1.10 -12.40
N LEU A 175 4.07 1.19 -11.20
CA LEU A 175 4.07 2.44 -10.42
C LEU A 175 5.49 2.89 -10.06
N ARG A 176 6.40 1.97 -9.75
CA ARG A 176 7.81 2.29 -9.51
C ARG A 176 8.49 2.86 -10.76
N THR A 177 8.18 2.29 -11.93
CA THR A 177 8.67 2.82 -13.22
C THR A 177 8.14 4.24 -13.47
N ILE A 178 6.86 4.49 -13.18
CA ILE A 178 6.27 5.82 -13.28
C ILE A 178 6.92 6.79 -12.29
N GLN A 179 7.15 6.36 -11.04
CA GLN A 179 7.81 7.16 -10.01
C GLN A 179 9.20 7.61 -10.45
N GLY A 180 10.03 6.69 -10.97
CA GLY A 180 11.36 7.02 -11.47
C GLY A 180 11.32 8.10 -12.55
N ARG A 181 10.42 7.96 -13.52
CA ARG A 181 10.24 8.96 -14.59
C ARG A 181 9.75 10.31 -14.09
N LEU A 182 9.00 10.37 -12.99
CA LEU A 182 8.55 11.63 -12.38
C LEU A 182 9.65 12.32 -11.58
N HIS A 183 10.66 11.58 -11.12
CA HIS A 183 11.83 12.15 -10.44
C HIS A 183 12.89 12.69 -11.41
N ASP A 184 12.90 12.20 -12.66
CA ASP A 184 13.84 12.63 -13.70
C ASP A 184 13.43 13.93 -14.43
N VAL A 185 12.28 14.53 -14.06
CA VAL A 185 11.72 15.75 -14.65
C VAL A 185 11.97 16.96 -13.74
#